data_AF-A0A257SM74-F1
#
_entry.id   AF-A0A257SM74-F1
#
_cell.length_a   1.000
_cell.length_b   1.000
_cell.length_c   1.000
_cell.angle_alpha   90.00
_cell.angle_beta   90.00
_cell.angle_gamma   90.00
#
_symmetry.space_group_name_H-M   'P 1'
#
loop_
_entity.id
_entity.type
_entity.pdbx_description
1 polymer ?
#
loop_
_entity_poly.entity_id
_entity_poly.type
_entity_poly.pdbx_seq_one_letter_code
_entity_poly.pdbx_strand_id
1 'polypeptide(L)'
;MATSDKGEAAHTVMAYHERSKHHLNRYAAGPEALDWDAQPNPFREFTGSPQHILPLLTDETAVTFAGLSAATPQPFTLQAIAQLLELSLGLAAWKEYGPDRWALRCNPSSGNLHPTEAYLLAFGVQDISDGLYHYLSRDHLLEQRWYPDNGQRGSGVYIGLSSIAWREAWKYGERALRYCQLDIGHALGALRYAAGTLGWRLQRRRDVDDARLRRLLGLDRSSDFAHAEGEDAELLLEILPADTMSSAVGSPAALPGQWRGQANRLDPNPLYQWPVIAETTIASRMPVLAPDPLPPDPWPARKKSGQTAASVLIRRRRSAQRFDPKMVMAADDFFALLDALLPRSALPWDVWPFTPRIHPILFVHRVSGLSSGLYALPRTAEGGPVLRMALNPDFSWEAVATAPTHLPLRRLYSGDVRSIARTLSCHQ
;
A
#
# COMPACT_ATOMS: atom_id res chain seq x y z
N MET A 1 -9.52 18.14 27.96
CA MET A 1 -8.85 18.62 26.73
C MET A 1 -8.55 17.47 25.76
N ALA A 2 -7.81 16.41 26.13
CA ALA A 2 -7.45 15.32 25.21
C ALA A 2 -8.61 14.52 24.56
N THR A 3 -9.78 14.44 25.21
CA THR A 3 -10.99 13.82 24.63
C THR A 3 -11.72 14.73 23.64
N SER A 4 -11.63 16.05 23.83
CA SER A 4 -12.18 17.07 22.92
C SER A 4 -11.41 17.08 21.60
N ASP A 5 -10.09 16.96 21.69
CA ASP A 5 -9.13 16.98 20.58
C ASP A 5 -9.30 15.76 19.64
N LYS A 6 -9.50 14.55 20.21
CA LYS A 6 -9.81 13.35 19.42
C LYS A 6 -11.16 13.42 18.69
N GLY A 7 -12.16 14.06 19.30
CA GLY A 7 -13.47 14.27 18.68
C GLY A 7 -13.39 15.20 17.47
N GLU A 8 -12.61 16.28 17.58
CA GLU A 8 -12.36 17.24 16.50
C GLU A 8 -11.56 16.63 15.34
N ALA A 9 -10.51 15.86 15.64
CA ALA A 9 -9.73 15.14 14.65
C ALA A 9 -10.60 14.12 13.87
N ALA A 10 -11.40 13.30 14.58
CA ALA A 10 -12.32 12.36 13.94
C ALA A 10 -13.37 13.08 13.09
N HIS A 11 -13.90 14.21 13.56
CA HIS A 11 -14.83 15.03 12.78
C HIS A 11 -14.18 15.57 11.49
N THR A 12 -12.93 16.03 11.56
CA THR A 12 -12.17 16.50 10.39
C THR A 12 -12.01 15.41 9.34
N VAL A 13 -11.63 14.19 9.75
CA VAL A 13 -11.49 13.04 8.84
C VAL A 13 -12.85 12.65 8.23
N MET A 14 -13.94 12.67 9.01
CA MET A 14 -15.29 12.40 8.49
C MET A 14 -15.78 13.49 7.53
N ALA A 15 -15.50 14.76 7.82
CA ALA A 15 -15.80 15.87 6.95
C ALA A 15 -15.05 15.78 5.61
N TYR A 16 -13.76 15.40 5.65
CA TYR A 16 -13.00 15.08 4.44
C TYR A 16 -13.62 13.91 3.69
N HIS A 17 -14.07 12.87 4.40
CA HIS A 17 -14.74 11.73 3.79
C HIS A 17 -16.05 12.13 3.09
N GLU A 18 -16.83 13.07 3.61
CA GLU A 18 -18.01 13.55 2.88
C GLU A 18 -17.61 14.46 1.71
N ARG A 19 -16.70 15.40 1.95
CA ARG A 19 -16.25 16.39 0.96
C ARG A 19 -15.70 15.75 -0.32
N SER A 20 -14.86 14.75 -0.17
CA SER A 20 -14.14 14.14 -1.29
C SER A 20 -14.91 12.99 -1.98
N LYS A 21 -16.22 12.83 -1.73
CA LYS A 21 -17.07 11.87 -2.48
C LYS A 21 -17.41 12.38 -3.87
N HIS A 22 -17.56 11.45 -4.80
CA HIS A 22 -18.37 11.71 -5.98
C HIS A 22 -19.84 11.51 -5.61
N HIS A 23 -20.69 12.42 -6.06
CA HIS A 23 -22.14 12.36 -5.93
C HIS A 23 -22.76 12.19 -7.31
N LEU A 24 -23.99 11.68 -7.37
CA LEU A 24 -24.69 11.48 -8.65
C LEU A 24 -24.84 12.77 -9.47
N ASN A 25 -24.90 13.91 -8.81
CA ASN A 25 -25.09 15.22 -9.43
C ASN A 25 -23.81 16.06 -9.53
N ARG A 26 -22.68 15.60 -8.96
CA ARG A 26 -21.39 16.32 -9.03
C ARG A 26 -20.21 15.43 -8.66
N TYR A 27 -19.06 15.63 -9.30
CA TYR A 27 -17.81 15.05 -8.84
C TYR A 27 -17.23 15.82 -7.64
N ALA A 28 -16.37 15.19 -6.84
CA ALA A 28 -15.54 15.90 -5.86
C ALA A 28 -14.70 16.96 -6.57
N ALA A 29 -14.34 18.03 -5.86
CA ALA A 29 -13.57 19.10 -6.46
C ALA A 29 -12.17 18.59 -6.85
N GLY A 30 -11.82 18.88 -8.09
CA GLY A 30 -10.54 18.59 -8.72
C GLY A 30 -10.09 19.79 -9.54
N PRO A 31 -8.90 19.72 -10.15
CA PRO A 31 -8.42 20.76 -11.04
C PRO A 31 -9.40 20.96 -12.22
N GLU A 32 -9.64 22.22 -12.61
CA GLU A 32 -10.51 22.56 -13.74
C GLU A 32 -9.85 22.22 -15.09
N ALA A 33 -8.51 22.27 -15.14
CA ALA A 33 -7.71 21.90 -16.29
C ALA A 33 -6.47 21.12 -15.85
N LEU A 34 -6.02 20.20 -16.71
CA LEU A 34 -4.76 19.46 -16.55
C LEU A 34 -3.84 19.77 -17.72
N ASP A 35 -2.64 20.22 -17.39
CA ASP A 35 -1.54 20.34 -18.35
C ASP A 35 -0.66 19.10 -18.23
N TRP A 36 -0.87 18.13 -19.12
CA TRP A 36 -0.12 16.87 -19.13
C TRP A 36 1.35 17.05 -19.53
N ASP A 37 1.70 18.13 -20.25
CA ASP A 37 3.08 18.47 -20.56
C ASP A 37 3.83 18.98 -19.31
N ALA A 38 3.08 19.48 -18.33
CA ALA A 38 3.57 19.93 -17.03
C ALA A 38 3.23 18.94 -15.89
N GLN A 39 3.10 17.63 -16.18
CA GLN A 39 2.91 16.62 -15.14
C GLN A 39 4.05 16.68 -14.11
N PRO A 40 3.76 16.65 -12.78
CA PRO A 40 4.80 16.64 -11.76
C PRO A 40 5.76 15.47 -11.96
N ASN A 41 7.05 15.71 -11.70
CA ASN A 41 8.07 14.67 -11.79
C ASN A 41 7.66 13.45 -10.93
N PRO A 42 7.50 12.26 -11.53
CA PRO A 42 7.07 11.06 -10.80
C PRO A 42 8.18 10.45 -9.94
N PHE A 43 9.35 11.09 -9.86
CA PHE A 43 10.51 10.62 -9.09
C PHE A 43 11.05 11.73 -8.17
N ARG A 44 11.13 11.43 -6.87
CA ARG A 44 11.89 12.24 -5.91
C ARG A 44 13.35 11.89 -6.10
N GLU A 45 14.19 12.91 -6.05
CA GLU A 45 15.64 12.77 -6.13
C GLU A 45 16.26 13.65 -5.05
N PHE A 46 17.37 13.19 -4.48
CA PHE A 46 18.11 13.93 -3.46
C PHE A 46 19.49 14.32 -3.97
N THR A 47 19.56 15.49 -4.60
CA THR A 47 20.81 16.01 -5.17
C THR A 47 21.87 16.18 -4.09
N GLY A 48 23.07 15.65 -4.32
CA GLY A 48 24.18 15.70 -3.37
C GLY A 48 24.24 14.54 -2.38
N SER A 49 23.29 13.60 -2.43
CA SER A 49 23.40 12.32 -1.72
C SER A 49 24.32 11.34 -2.44
N PRO A 50 25.21 10.61 -1.75
CA PRO A 50 25.93 9.47 -2.32
C PRO A 50 24.95 8.45 -2.90
N GLN A 51 25.26 7.90 -4.07
CA GLN A 51 24.40 6.96 -4.77
C GLN A 51 25.01 5.55 -4.79
N HIS A 52 24.16 4.53 -4.58
CA HIS A 52 24.51 3.12 -4.68
C HIS A 52 23.58 2.46 -5.69
N ILE A 53 24.11 2.09 -6.85
CA ILE A 53 23.36 1.37 -7.87
C ILE A 53 23.04 -0.03 -7.35
N LEU A 54 21.78 -0.45 -7.50
CA LEU A 54 21.35 -1.77 -7.07
C LEU A 54 21.44 -2.77 -8.23
N PRO A 55 21.93 -3.99 -7.97
CA PRO A 55 21.94 -5.03 -8.98
C PRO A 55 20.52 -5.53 -9.28
N LEU A 56 20.14 -5.55 -10.55
CA LEU A 56 18.90 -6.19 -10.99
C LEU A 56 19.03 -7.71 -10.92
N LEU A 57 17.94 -8.39 -10.61
CA LEU A 57 17.83 -9.84 -10.74
C LEU A 57 18.00 -10.26 -12.21
N THR A 58 18.99 -11.10 -12.46
CA THR A 58 19.26 -11.69 -13.78
C THR A 58 18.27 -12.78 -14.15
N ASP A 59 17.81 -13.54 -13.15
CA ASP A 59 17.02 -14.75 -13.33
C ASP A 59 15.68 -14.71 -12.58
N GLU A 60 14.83 -15.68 -12.88
CA GLU A 60 13.62 -15.93 -12.10
C GLU A 60 13.99 -16.48 -10.71
N THR A 61 13.25 -16.04 -9.70
CA THR A 61 13.33 -16.59 -8.35
C THR A 61 12.94 -18.07 -8.35
N ALA A 62 13.73 -18.92 -7.71
CA ALA A 62 13.38 -20.34 -7.51
C ALA A 62 12.08 -20.53 -6.69
N VAL A 63 11.70 -19.54 -5.90
CA VAL A 63 10.48 -19.55 -5.08
C VAL A 63 9.25 -19.30 -5.96
N THR A 64 8.31 -20.24 -5.96
CA THR A 64 6.99 -20.07 -6.60
C THR A 64 6.09 -19.19 -5.75
N PHE A 65 5.08 -18.55 -6.35
CA PHE A 65 4.14 -17.72 -5.61
C PHE A 65 3.36 -18.51 -4.54
N ALA A 66 3.03 -19.77 -4.84
CA ALA A 66 2.42 -20.70 -3.89
C ALA A 66 3.37 -21.06 -2.73
N GLY A 67 4.69 -21.02 -2.97
CA GLY A 67 5.75 -21.40 -2.04
C GLY A 67 6.26 -20.28 -1.13
N LEU A 68 5.79 -19.03 -1.27
CA LEU A 68 6.34 -17.87 -0.55
C LEU A 68 6.43 -18.05 0.98
N SER A 69 5.42 -18.69 1.60
CA SER A 69 5.42 -18.86 3.05
C SER A 69 6.39 -19.94 3.56
N ALA A 70 7.07 -20.65 2.66
CA ALA A 70 8.00 -21.74 2.96
C ALA A 70 9.41 -21.47 2.39
N ALA A 71 9.64 -20.26 1.87
CA ALA A 71 10.95 -19.86 1.35
C ALA A 71 11.99 -19.81 2.47
N THR A 72 13.20 -20.29 2.18
CA THR A 72 14.34 -20.23 3.10
C THR A 72 14.82 -18.79 3.29
N PRO A 73 15.03 -18.31 4.53
CA PRO A 73 15.56 -16.97 4.79
C PRO A 73 16.92 -16.74 4.12
N GLN A 74 17.01 -15.65 3.35
CA GLN A 74 18.26 -15.16 2.79
C GLN A 74 18.97 -14.21 3.78
N PRO A 75 20.31 -14.12 3.76
CA PRO A 75 21.03 -13.13 4.56
C PRO A 75 20.72 -11.70 4.09
N PHE A 76 20.87 -10.72 4.97
CA PHE A 76 20.76 -9.31 4.62
C PHE A 76 22.02 -8.84 3.87
N THR A 77 21.93 -8.84 2.54
CA THR A 77 22.95 -8.35 1.61
C THR A 77 22.38 -7.26 0.72
N LEU A 78 23.25 -6.44 0.12
CA LEU A 78 22.83 -5.46 -0.89
C LEU A 78 22.04 -6.11 -2.03
N GLN A 79 22.45 -7.31 -2.48
CA GLN A 79 21.75 -8.08 -3.51
C GLN A 79 20.32 -8.45 -3.10
N ALA A 80 20.13 -8.92 -1.86
CA ALA A 80 18.81 -9.30 -1.38
C ALA A 80 17.89 -8.07 -1.19
N ILE A 81 18.45 -6.95 -0.74
CA ILE A 81 17.74 -5.66 -0.66
C ILE A 81 17.35 -5.16 -2.06
N ALA A 82 18.25 -5.26 -3.03
CA ALA A 82 17.96 -4.93 -4.42
C ALA A 82 16.77 -5.72 -4.97
N GLN A 83 16.79 -7.05 -4.78
CA GLN A 83 15.67 -7.92 -5.15
C GLN A 83 14.35 -7.54 -4.46
N LEU A 84 14.39 -7.23 -3.15
CA LEU A 84 13.20 -6.78 -2.42
C LEU A 84 12.59 -5.54 -3.08
N LEU A 85 13.42 -4.53 -3.34
CA LEU A 85 12.97 -3.25 -3.90
C LEU A 85 12.53 -3.40 -5.36
N GLU A 86 13.23 -4.19 -6.16
CA GLU A 86 12.87 -4.48 -7.55
C GLU A 86 11.48 -5.14 -7.63
N LEU A 87 11.25 -6.20 -6.84
CA LEU A 87 10.02 -6.98 -6.87
C LEU A 87 8.85 -6.32 -6.11
N SER A 88 9.04 -5.14 -5.51
CA SER A 88 7.97 -4.45 -4.77
C SER A 88 7.65 -3.08 -5.34
N LEU A 89 8.65 -2.21 -5.45
CA LEU A 89 8.51 -0.79 -5.74
C LEU A 89 9.25 -0.38 -7.02
N GLY A 90 10.03 -1.29 -7.61
CA GLY A 90 10.76 -1.08 -8.86
C GLY A 90 9.86 -0.97 -10.09
N LEU A 91 10.46 -0.48 -11.17
CA LEU A 91 9.80 -0.44 -12.47
C LEU A 91 9.67 -1.85 -13.04
N ALA A 92 8.46 -2.20 -13.48
CA ALA A 92 8.14 -3.50 -14.07
C ALA A 92 8.03 -3.45 -15.61
N ALA A 93 7.80 -2.27 -16.19
CA ALA A 93 7.81 -2.05 -17.64
C ALA A 93 7.79 -0.55 -17.97
N TRP A 94 8.14 -0.22 -19.21
CA TRP A 94 7.80 1.05 -19.85
C TRP A 94 6.70 0.79 -20.87
N LYS A 95 5.70 1.68 -20.90
CA LYS A 95 4.69 1.73 -21.96
C LYS A 95 4.93 2.95 -22.83
N GLU A 96 4.63 2.80 -24.11
CA GLU A 96 4.74 3.86 -25.10
C GLU A 96 3.50 3.81 -26.00
N TYR A 97 2.91 4.98 -26.25
CA TYR A 97 1.78 5.13 -27.15
C TYR A 97 1.88 6.49 -27.84
N GLY A 98 2.18 6.48 -29.15
CA GLY A 98 2.51 7.72 -29.86
C GLY A 98 3.75 8.38 -29.24
N PRO A 99 3.74 9.69 -28.95
CA PRO A 99 4.86 10.39 -28.32
C PRO A 99 4.96 10.13 -26.81
N ASP A 100 3.90 9.58 -26.19
CA ASP A 100 3.81 9.44 -24.75
C ASP A 100 4.51 8.17 -24.27
N ARG A 101 5.37 8.31 -23.26
CA ARG A 101 6.05 7.19 -22.61
C ARG A 101 5.95 7.31 -21.09
N TRP A 102 5.53 6.23 -20.44
CA TRP A 102 5.38 6.21 -18.98
C TRP A 102 5.85 4.89 -18.36
N ALA A 103 6.38 5.00 -17.14
CA ALA A 103 6.84 3.85 -16.36
C ALA A 103 5.66 3.18 -15.65
N LEU A 104 5.73 1.86 -15.53
CA LEU A 104 4.84 1.06 -14.69
C LEU A 104 5.66 0.44 -13.56
N ARG A 105 5.13 0.48 -12.34
CA ARG A 105 5.76 -0.16 -11.16
C ARG A 105 5.13 -1.53 -10.85
N CYS A 106 5.82 -2.32 -10.03
CA CYS A 106 5.35 -3.61 -9.54
C CYS A 106 4.01 -3.48 -8.77
N ASN A 107 3.84 -2.43 -7.97
CA ASN A 107 2.57 -2.03 -7.36
C ASN A 107 1.75 -1.09 -8.28
N PRO A 108 0.41 -1.22 -8.30
CA PRO A 108 -0.44 -0.26 -9.00
C PRO A 108 -0.51 1.07 -8.23
N SER A 109 -0.86 2.11 -8.96
CA SER A 109 -1.12 3.45 -8.42
C SER A 109 -2.30 4.08 -9.15
N SER A 110 -3.08 4.86 -8.41
CA SER A 110 -4.14 5.71 -8.93
C SER A 110 -3.61 6.63 -10.03
N GLY A 111 -4.19 6.55 -11.23
CA GLY A 111 -3.76 7.35 -12.38
C GLY A 111 -2.33 7.11 -12.86
N ASN A 112 -1.63 6.09 -12.33
CA ASN A 112 -0.20 5.87 -12.50
C ASN A 112 0.68 7.05 -12.00
N LEU A 113 0.30 7.70 -10.90
CA LEU A 113 0.96 8.90 -10.36
C LEU A 113 2.01 8.60 -9.29
N HIS A 114 1.92 7.44 -8.65
CA HIS A 114 2.88 6.88 -7.69
C HIS A 114 3.33 7.88 -6.61
N PRO A 115 2.43 8.28 -5.68
CA PRO A 115 2.78 9.17 -4.56
C PRO A 115 3.73 8.53 -3.55
N THR A 116 3.83 7.19 -3.53
CA THR A 116 4.58 6.46 -2.51
C THR A 116 6.08 6.44 -2.79
N GLU A 117 6.86 6.97 -1.84
CA GLU A 117 8.33 6.81 -1.80
C GLU A 117 8.75 5.82 -0.70
N ALA A 118 9.98 5.31 -0.82
CA ALA A 118 10.52 4.35 0.14
C ALA A 118 11.92 4.72 0.62
N TYR A 119 12.15 4.46 1.90
CA TYR A 119 13.38 4.74 2.61
C TYR A 119 13.90 3.48 3.29
N LEU A 120 15.09 3.03 2.95
CA LEU A 120 15.77 1.93 3.61
C LEU A 120 16.61 2.48 4.77
N LEU A 121 16.31 2.07 6.00
CA LEU A 121 17.19 2.25 7.14
C LEU A 121 17.93 0.93 7.37
N ALA A 122 19.21 0.89 7.03
CA ALA A 122 20.03 -0.31 7.06
C ALA A 122 21.07 -0.23 8.18
N PHE A 123 21.11 -1.26 9.02
CA PHE A 123 22.19 -1.50 9.98
C PHE A 123 22.71 -2.93 9.84
N GLY A 124 24.02 -3.08 9.64
CA GLY A 124 24.68 -4.39 9.52
C GLY A 124 24.29 -5.18 8.27
N VAL A 125 23.87 -4.51 7.20
CA VAL A 125 23.61 -5.15 5.89
C VAL A 125 24.94 -5.35 5.17
N GLN A 126 25.18 -6.54 4.64
CA GLN A 126 26.42 -6.82 3.90
C GLN A 126 26.49 -5.99 2.60
N ASP A 127 27.68 -5.50 2.27
CA ASP A 127 28.01 -4.74 1.06
C ASP A 127 27.38 -3.33 0.95
N ILE A 128 26.83 -2.80 2.05
CA ILE A 128 26.37 -1.41 2.15
C ILE A 128 26.67 -0.87 3.55
N SER A 129 26.99 0.41 3.66
CA SER A 129 27.24 1.03 4.97
C SER A 129 25.94 1.25 5.74
N ASP A 130 26.04 1.35 7.07
CA ASP A 130 24.91 1.74 7.90
C ASP A 130 24.41 3.12 7.49
N GLY A 131 23.09 3.30 7.37
CA GLY A 131 22.53 4.58 6.96
C GLY A 131 21.04 4.56 6.62
N LEU A 132 20.51 5.75 6.35
CA LEU A 132 19.20 5.93 5.75
C LEU A 132 19.38 6.24 4.27
N TYR A 133 18.66 5.52 3.43
CA TYR A 133 18.72 5.62 1.98
C TYR A 133 17.33 5.86 1.41
N HIS A 134 17.20 6.83 0.51
CA HIS A 134 16.01 6.96 -0.33
C HIS A 134 16.13 6.02 -1.54
N TYR A 135 15.07 5.29 -1.88
CA TYR A 135 15.06 4.40 -3.07
C TYR A 135 14.54 5.14 -4.31
N LEU A 136 15.44 5.42 -5.26
CA LEU A 136 15.09 5.99 -6.55
C LEU A 136 14.70 4.89 -7.53
N SER A 137 13.40 4.67 -7.68
CA SER A 137 12.85 3.57 -8.50
C SER A 137 13.21 3.67 -9.99
N ARG A 138 13.36 4.88 -10.55
CA ARG A 138 13.69 5.11 -11.97
C ARG A 138 14.97 4.39 -12.39
N ASP A 139 16.00 4.58 -11.57
CA ASP A 139 17.38 4.17 -11.87
C ASP A 139 17.79 2.92 -11.08
N HIS A 140 16.85 2.37 -10.29
CA HIS A 140 17.08 1.26 -9.37
C HIS A 140 18.34 1.48 -8.50
N LEU A 141 18.33 2.55 -7.71
CA LEU A 141 19.46 2.92 -6.85
C LEU A 141 19.01 3.44 -5.49
N LEU A 142 19.96 3.50 -4.56
CA LEU A 142 19.81 4.08 -3.23
C LEU A 142 20.57 5.40 -3.12
N GLU A 143 19.91 6.44 -2.64
CA GLU A 143 20.51 7.75 -2.31
C GLU A 143 20.70 7.86 -0.80
N GLN A 144 21.94 7.84 -0.32
CA GLN A 144 22.24 7.93 1.12
C GLN A 144 21.93 9.32 1.66
N ARG A 145 20.90 9.40 2.50
CA ARG A 145 20.41 10.63 3.15
C ARG A 145 21.05 10.87 4.50
N TRP A 146 21.40 9.80 5.21
CA TRP A 146 22.00 9.88 6.53
C TRP A 146 23.05 8.79 6.74
N TYR A 147 24.11 9.15 7.45
CA TYR A 147 25.14 8.24 7.94
C TYR A 147 25.39 8.49 9.45
N PRO A 148 25.64 7.41 10.21
CA PRO A 148 25.85 7.50 11.65
C PRO A 148 27.15 8.23 12.01
N ASP A 149 27.18 8.87 13.18
CA ASP A 149 28.42 9.34 13.78
C ASP A 149 29.34 8.16 14.15
N ASN A 150 30.65 8.41 14.17
CA ASN A 150 31.66 7.40 14.48
C ASN A 150 31.36 6.67 15.81
N GLY A 151 31.36 5.34 15.77
CA GLY A 151 31.16 4.48 16.95
C GLY A 151 29.72 4.14 17.28
N GLN A 152 28.72 4.73 16.59
CA GLN A 152 27.34 4.27 16.70
C GLN A 152 27.10 3.04 15.83
N ARG A 153 26.40 2.07 16.41
CA ARG A 153 25.85 0.91 15.71
C ARG A 153 24.36 0.86 16.00
N GLY A 154 23.55 1.10 14.98
CA GLY A 154 22.14 0.75 15.06
C GLY A 154 21.96 -0.76 14.88
N SER A 155 20.71 -1.21 14.91
CA SER A 155 20.38 -2.60 14.60
C SER A 155 19.03 -2.69 13.89
N GLY A 156 18.91 -3.74 13.08
CA GLY A 156 17.73 -4.00 12.27
C GLY A 156 17.81 -3.39 10.88
N VAL A 157 16.89 -3.84 10.03
CA VAL A 157 16.71 -3.33 8.68
C VAL A 157 15.26 -2.91 8.54
N TYR A 158 15.01 -1.69 8.09
CA TYR A 158 13.66 -1.13 8.01
C TYR A 158 13.38 -0.52 6.64
N ILE A 159 12.12 -0.60 6.23
CA ILE A 159 11.57 0.17 5.11
C ILE A 159 10.56 1.16 5.67
N GLY A 160 10.87 2.44 5.54
CA GLY A 160 9.93 3.54 5.69
C GLY A 160 9.17 3.77 4.40
N LEU A 161 7.87 4.03 4.48
CA LEU A 161 7.06 4.52 3.37
C LEU A 161 6.57 5.93 3.67
N SER A 162 6.58 6.79 2.65
CA SER A 162 5.98 8.12 2.67
C SER A 162 5.04 8.31 1.50
N SER A 163 4.22 9.36 1.55
CA SER A 163 3.35 9.81 0.46
C SER A 163 3.67 11.26 0.09
N ILE A 164 3.80 11.53 -1.20
CA ILE A 164 3.85 12.88 -1.77
C ILE A 164 2.46 13.21 -2.31
N ALA A 165 1.60 13.78 -1.46
CA ALA A 165 0.20 13.99 -1.79
C ALA A 165 -0.01 14.86 -3.04
N TRP A 166 0.93 15.76 -3.36
CA TRP A 166 0.84 16.60 -4.55
C TRP A 166 0.77 15.80 -5.85
N ARG A 167 1.47 14.66 -5.97
CA ARG A 167 1.43 13.84 -7.19
C ARG A 167 0.00 13.40 -7.52
N GLU A 168 -0.77 13.00 -6.50
CA GLU A 168 -2.18 12.64 -6.64
C GLU A 168 -3.08 13.88 -6.75
N ALA A 169 -2.80 14.93 -5.98
CA ALA A 169 -3.62 16.15 -5.94
C ALA A 169 -3.57 16.95 -7.24
N TRP A 170 -2.45 16.89 -7.96
CA TRP A 170 -2.32 17.46 -9.29
C TRP A 170 -3.41 16.96 -10.25
N LYS A 171 -3.81 15.68 -10.14
CA LYS A 171 -4.87 15.09 -10.98
C LYS A 171 -6.24 15.03 -10.32
N TYR A 172 -6.26 14.69 -9.03
CA TYR A 172 -7.47 14.28 -8.32
C TYR A 172 -7.94 15.28 -7.26
N GLY A 173 -7.24 16.41 -7.12
CA GLY A 173 -7.53 17.47 -6.16
C GLY A 173 -7.83 16.95 -4.76
N GLU A 174 -9.02 17.25 -4.26
CA GLU A 174 -9.43 16.91 -2.89
C GLU A 174 -9.51 15.41 -2.61
N ARG A 175 -9.43 14.54 -3.63
CA ARG A 175 -9.47 13.08 -3.43
C ARG A 175 -8.10 12.48 -3.16
N ALA A 176 -7.03 13.24 -3.34
CA ALA A 176 -5.65 12.74 -3.33
C ALA A 176 -5.31 11.88 -2.12
N LEU A 177 -5.66 12.32 -0.91
CA LEU A 177 -5.32 11.56 0.30
C LEU A 177 -5.95 10.16 0.30
N ARG A 178 -7.14 9.96 -0.31
CA ARG A 178 -7.71 8.61 -0.42
C ARG A 178 -6.82 7.70 -1.27
N TYR A 179 -6.32 8.24 -2.37
CA TYR A 179 -5.50 7.50 -3.32
C TYR A 179 -4.11 7.23 -2.74
N CYS A 180 -3.49 8.19 -2.06
CA CYS A 180 -2.25 7.96 -1.31
C CYS A 180 -2.38 6.77 -0.34
N GLN A 181 -3.46 6.73 0.46
CA GLN A 181 -3.67 5.66 1.44
C GLN A 181 -3.92 4.29 0.79
N LEU A 182 -4.62 4.24 -0.35
CA LEU A 182 -4.79 3.01 -1.13
C LEU A 182 -3.47 2.52 -1.73
N ASP A 183 -2.66 3.45 -2.25
CA ASP A 183 -1.35 3.16 -2.83
C ASP A 183 -0.36 2.64 -1.78
N ILE A 184 -0.39 3.19 -0.56
CA ILE A 184 0.35 2.64 0.59
C ILE A 184 -0.07 1.19 0.89
N GLY A 185 -1.37 0.88 0.84
CA GLY A 185 -1.86 -0.49 0.99
C GLY A 185 -1.33 -1.43 -0.10
N HIS A 186 -1.26 -0.96 -1.35
CA HIS A 186 -0.68 -1.71 -2.47
C HIS A 186 0.84 -1.90 -2.32
N ALA A 187 1.57 -0.86 -1.91
CA ALA A 187 3.00 -0.92 -1.63
C ALA A 187 3.31 -1.91 -0.50
N LEU A 188 2.53 -1.87 0.59
CA LEU A 188 2.65 -2.79 1.73
C LEU A 188 2.47 -4.26 1.31
N GLY A 189 1.43 -4.54 0.51
CA GLY A 189 1.21 -5.88 -0.04
C GLY A 189 2.36 -6.32 -0.94
N ALA A 190 2.80 -5.46 -1.85
CA ALA A 190 3.89 -5.75 -2.78
C ALA A 190 5.21 -6.04 -2.05
N LEU A 191 5.57 -5.22 -1.06
CA LEU A 191 6.71 -5.45 -0.17
C LEU A 191 6.60 -6.77 0.55
N ARG A 192 5.41 -7.12 1.08
CA ARG A 192 5.25 -8.36 1.82
C ARG A 192 5.39 -9.60 0.94
N TYR A 193 4.87 -9.57 -0.29
CA TYR A 193 5.08 -10.63 -1.28
C TYR A 193 6.55 -10.74 -1.70
N ALA A 194 7.22 -9.61 -1.97
CA ALA A 194 8.63 -9.57 -2.34
C ALA A 194 9.53 -10.11 -1.22
N ALA A 195 9.29 -9.70 0.03
CA ALA A 195 9.96 -10.25 1.22
C ALA A 195 9.77 -11.77 1.36
N GLY A 196 8.59 -12.28 1.00
CA GLY A 196 8.34 -13.72 0.95
C GLY A 196 9.23 -14.47 -0.04
N THR A 197 9.71 -13.82 -1.12
CA THR A 197 10.65 -14.45 -2.08
C THR A 197 12.03 -14.68 -1.46
N LEU A 198 12.35 -13.93 -0.40
CA LEU A 198 13.63 -13.94 0.31
C LEU A 198 13.53 -14.70 1.64
N GLY A 199 12.38 -15.33 1.94
CA GLY A 199 12.13 -15.94 3.24
C GLY A 199 12.17 -14.94 4.39
N TRP A 200 11.75 -13.69 4.13
CA TRP A 200 11.66 -12.64 5.14
C TRP A 200 10.22 -12.39 5.57
N ARG A 201 10.09 -11.86 6.79
CA ARG A 201 8.85 -11.30 7.34
C ARG A 201 8.95 -9.78 7.35
N LEU A 202 7.80 -9.13 7.32
CA LEU A 202 7.69 -7.70 7.56
C LEU A 202 6.81 -7.48 8.78
N GLN A 203 7.27 -6.63 9.68
CA GLN A 203 6.51 -6.22 10.85
C GLN A 203 6.36 -4.70 10.86
N ARG A 204 5.12 -4.21 10.85
CA ARG A 204 4.87 -2.79 11.11
C ARG A 204 5.34 -2.44 12.52
N ARG A 205 6.27 -1.48 12.64
CA ARG A 205 6.69 -0.92 13.92
C ARG A 205 5.57 -0.03 14.47
N ARG A 206 5.30 -0.19 15.76
CA ARG A 206 4.17 0.44 16.47
C ARG A 206 4.61 1.33 17.61
N ASP A 207 5.88 1.22 17.99
CA ASP A 207 6.57 1.97 19.03
C ASP A 207 7.08 3.34 18.54
N VAL A 208 6.58 3.81 17.39
CA VAL A 208 6.97 5.03 16.71
C VAL A 208 5.70 5.83 16.41
N ASP A 209 5.61 7.05 16.94
CA ASP A 209 4.56 8.02 16.56
C ASP A 209 4.91 8.72 15.23
N ASP A 210 3.95 9.44 14.64
CA ASP A 210 4.15 10.16 13.37
C ASP A 210 5.33 11.12 13.40
N ALA A 211 5.53 11.84 14.52
CA ALA A 211 6.59 12.83 14.63
C ALA A 211 7.98 12.18 14.62
N ARG A 212 8.13 11.06 15.33
CA ARG A 212 9.36 10.25 15.34
C ARG A 212 9.55 9.56 14.00
N LEU A 213 8.49 9.05 13.38
CA LEU A 213 8.58 8.46 12.04
C LEU A 213 9.10 9.48 11.04
N ARG A 214 8.52 10.69 11.03
CA ARG A 214 8.96 11.80 10.18
C ARG A 214 10.45 12.13 10.38
N ARG A 215 10.92 12.15 11.64
CA ARG A 215 12.35 12.32 11.98
C ARG A 215 13.23 11.19 11.47
N LEU A 216 12.82 9.94 11.65
CA LEU A 216 13.57 8.77 11.21
C LEU A 216 13.72 8.72 9.68
N LEU A 217 12.73 9.23 8.94
CA LEU A 217 12.80 9.32 7.48
C LEU A 217 13.45 10.62 6.98
N GLY A 218 13.87 11.52 7.89
CA GLY A 218 14.49 12.81 7.55
C GLY A 218 13.53 13.80 6.89
N LEU A 219 12.22 13.60 7.03
CA LEU A 219 11.19 14.40 6.36
C LEU A 219 10.90 15.70 7.12
N ASP A 220 11.33 15.84 8.37
CA ASP A 220 11.20 17.08 9.15
C ASP A 220 12.33 18.09 8.90
N ARG A 221 13.26 17.75 8.01
CA ARG A 221 14.38 18.60 7.62
C ARG A 221 13.96 19.65 6.61
N SER A 222 13.34 20.74 7.06
CA SER A 222 12.82 21.79 6.20
C SER A 222 13.84 22.36 5.20
N SER A 223 15.12 22.43 5.59
CA SER A 223 16.21 22.84 4.68
C SER A 223 16.33 21.94 3.46
N ASP A 224 16.18 20.63 3.64
CA ASP A 224 16.37 19.63 2.58
C ASP A 224 15.18 19.62 1.59
N PHE A 225 14.08 20.27 1.95
CA PHE A 225 12.84 20.38 1.17
C PHE A 225 12.45 21.83 0.86
N ALA A 226 13.37 22.80 1.00
CA ALA A 226 13.06 24.23 0.94
C ALA A 226 12.35 24.67 -0.36
N HIS A 227 12.56 23.94 -1.46
CA HIS A 227 11.95 24.20 -2.77
C HIS A 227 11.13 23.01 -3.30
N ALA A 228 10.87 22.03 -2.45
CA ALA A 228 10.22 20.78 -2.82
C ALA A 228 8.86 20.64 -2.13
N GLU A 229 7.97 19.90 -2.77
CA GLU A 229 6.71 19.47 -2.19
C GLU A 229 6.99 18.60 -0.97
N GLY A 230 6.21 18.79 0.09
CA GLY A 230 6.36 17.99 1.31
C GLY A 230 5.94 16.54 1.12
N GLU A 231 6.46 15.68 1.99
CA GLU A 231 6.06 14.29 2.10
C GLU A 231 5.49 14.02 3.49
N ASP A 232 4.51 13.13 3.56
CA ASP A 232 3.94 12.63 4.79
C ASP A 232 4.44 11.21 5.06
N ALA A 233 4.90 10.96 6.29
CA ALA A 233 5.44 9.67 6.68
C ALA A 233 4.29 8.73 7.08
N GLU A 234 4.26 7.52 6.50
CA GLU A 234 3.07 6.65 6.57
C GLU A 234 3.33 5.42 7.45
N LEU A 235 4.40 4.67 7.16
CA LEU A 235 4.71 3.41 7.81
C LEU A 235 6.21 3.23 8.04
N LEU A 236 6.56 2.54 9.12
CA LEU A 236 7.87 1.91 9.31
C LEU A 236 7.69 0.40 9.42
N LEU A 237 8.35 -0.33 8.53
CA LEU A 237 8.31 -1.79 8.47
C LEU A 237 9.70 -2.31 8.81
N GLU A 238 9.80 -3.16 9.83
CA GLU A 238 11.03 -3.90 10.08
C GLU A 238 11.05 -5.17 9.24
N ILE A 239 12.19 -5.44 8.62
CA ILE A 239 12.47 -6.68 7.90
C ILE A 239 13.11 -7.64 8.89
N LEU A 240 12.48 -8.80 9.05
CA LEU A 240 12.93 -9.86 9.95
C LEU A 240 13.21 -11.14 9.17
N PRO A 241 14.24 -11.91 9.54
CA PRO A 241 14.37 -13.30 9.09
C PRO A 241 13.11 -14.12 9.49
N ALA A 242 12.67 -15.10 8.69
CA ALA A 242 11.38 -15.74 8.93
C ALA A 242 11.25 -16.54 10.23
N ASP A 243 12.35 -16.99 10.81
CA ASP A 243 12.41 -17.65 12.12
C ASP A 243 12.23 -16.68 13.31
N THR A 244 12.39 -15.39 13.07
CA THR A 244 12.24 -14.34 14.09
C THR A 244 10.80 -13.85 14.16
N MET A 245 10.09 -14.25 15.22
CA MET A 245 8.68 -13.90 15.42
C MET A 245 8.45 -12.45 15.88
N SER A 246 9.42 -11.86 16.57
CA SER A 246 9.41 -10.48 17.02
C SER A 246 10.84 -10.02 17.23
N SER A 247 11.11 -8.76 16.90
CA SER A 247 12.36 -8.11 17.30
C SER A 247 12.39 -7.92 18.81
N ALA A 248 13.52 -8.24 19.45
CA ALA A 248 13.78 -7.88 20.84
C ALA A 248 14.17 -6.40 20.98
N VAL A 249 14.42 -5.70 19.87
CA VAL A 249 14.94 -4.33 19.84
C VAL A 249 13.82 -3.35 19.49
N GLY A 250 13.80 -2.22 20.21
CA GLY A 250 12.96 -1.07 19.88
C GLY A 250 13.39 -0.42 18.57
N SER A 251 12.47 0.28 17.92
CA SER A 251 12.82 1.12 16.78
C SER A 251 13.87 2.16 17.20
N PRO A 252 14.70 2.69 16.29
CA PRO A 252 15.69 3.72 16.62
C PRO A 252 15.03 4.97 17.22
N ALA A 253 15.54 5.49 18.33
CA ALA A 253 15.00 6.69 19.00
C ALA A 253 15.20 7.97 18.18
N ALA A 254 16.39 8.09 17.60
CA ALA A 254 16.82 9.16 16.73
C ALA A 254 17.94 8.64 15.82
N LEU A 255 18.32 9.44 14.84
CA LEU A 255 19.43 9.20 13.93
C LEU A 255 20.44 10.35 14.06
N PRO A 256 21.24 10.38 15.15
CA PRO A 256 22.28 11.38 15.30
C PRO A 256 23.42 11.07 14.33
N GLY A 257 23.80 12.06 13.55
CA GLY A 257 24.75 11.91 12.47
C GLY A 257 24.55 13.00 11.46
N GLN A 258 25.10 12.78 10.27
CA GLN A 258 25.14 13.80 9.25
C GLN A 258 24.13 13.47 8.15
N TRP A 259 23.36 14.49 7.81
CA TRP A 259 22.33 14.43 6.79
C TRP A 259 22.81 15.10 5.51
N ARG A 260 22.43 14.55 4.36
CA ARG A 260 22.76 15.07 3.02
C ARG A 260 21.57 14.92 2.08
N GLY A 261 21.69 15.60 0.94
CA GLY A 261 20.71 15.58 -0.12
C GLY A 261 19.73 16.74 -0.05
N GLN A 262 19.39 17.27 -1.22
CA GLN A 262 18.35 18.29 -1.41
C GLN A 262 17.27 17.71 -2.33
N ALA A 263 16.03 17.70 -1.86
CA ALA A 263 14.88 17.24 -2.64
C ALA A 263 14.74 18.10 -3.90
N ASN A 264 14.60 17.46 -5.06
CA ASN A 264 14.19 18.14 -6.28
C ASN A 264 12.77 18.69 -6.15
N ARG A 265 12.46 19.78 -6.86
CA ARG A 265 11.08 20.25 -7.03
C ARG A 265 10.36 19.37 -8.04
N LEU A 266 9.16 18.88 -7.72
CA LEU A 266 8.40 18.00 -8.62
C LEU A 266 7.54 18.80 -9.61
N ASP A 267 6.93 19.89 -9.14
CA ASP A 267 6.09 20.77 -9.96
C ASP A 267 6.61 22.22 -9.90
N PRO A 268 7.22 22.73 -10.98
CA PRO A 268 7.74 24.10 -11.04
C PRO A 268 6.63 25.16 -11.06
N ASN A 269 5.38 24.81 -11.42
CA ASN A 269 4.29 25.76 -11.62
C ASN A 269 2.94 25.21 -11.13
N PRO A 270 2.77 24.96 -9.80
CA PRO A 270 1.54 24.41 -9.28
C PRO A 270 0.38 25.41 -9.43
N LEU A 271 -0.63 25.03 -10.21
CA LEU A 271 -1.78 25.89 -10.53
C LEU A 271 -2.85 25.94 -9.42
N TYR A 272 -2.89 24.94 -8.55
CA TYR A 272 -3.96 24.74 -7.57
C TYR A 272 -3.42 24.51 -6.16
N GLN A 273 -4.26 24.73 -5.15
CA GLN A 273 -3.96 24.43 -3.75
C GLN A 273 -5.11 23.65 -3.12
N TRP A 274 -4.76 22.67 -2.28
CA TRP A 274 -5.71 21.75 -1.66
C TRP A 274 -5.45 21.62 -0.16
N PRO A 275 -5.64 22.70 0.64
CA PRO A 275 -5.27 22.74 2.05
C PRO A 275 -5.93 21.63 2.89
N VAL A 276 -7.14 21.22 2.50
CA VAL A 276 -7.89 20.14 3.15
C VAL A 276 -7.11 18.82 3.23
N ILE A 277 -6.19 18.58 2.29
CA ILE A 277 -5.33 17.38 2.32
C ILE A 277 -4.44 17.43 3.56
N ALA A 278 -3.69 18.53 3.76
CA ALA A 278 -2.77 18.67 4.88
C ALA A 278 -3.51 18.69 6.22
N GLU A 279 -4.64 19.39 6.29
CA GLU A 279 -5.52 19.41 7.47
C GLU A 279 -5.97 18.00 7.85
N THR A 280 -6.43 17.22 6.87
CA THR A 280 -6.89 15.85 7.10
C THR A 280 -5.75 14.92 7.45
N THR A 281 -4.58 15.06 6.80
CA THR A 281 -3.40 14.26 7.13
C THR A 281 -3.01 14.47 8.59
N ILE A 282 -2.96 15.72 9.06
CA ILE A 282 -2.67 16.05 10.47
C ILE A 282 -3.72 15.42 11.39
N ALA A 283 -5.01 15.56 11.07
CA ALA A 283 -6.10 14.99 11.86
C ALA A 283 -6.13 13.45 11.87
N SER A 284 -5.54 12.80 10.85
CA SER A 284 -5.44 11.33 10.76
C SER A 284 -4.21 10.72 11.44
N ARG A 285 -3.29 11.55 11.96
CA ARG A 285 -2.07 11.08 12.65
C ARG A 285 -2.45 10.21 13.84
N MET A 286 -1.72 9.12 14.00
CA MET A 286 -2.01 8.09 14.98
C MET A 286 -1.00 8.18 16.13
N PRO A 287 -1.46 8.22 17.41
CA PRO A 287 -0.53 8.03 18.51
C PRO A 287 0.11 6.63 18.44
N VAL A 288 1.16 6.40 19.23
CA VAL A 288 1.71 5.06 19.47
C VAL A 288 0.56 4.11 19.81
N LEU A 289 0.34 3.11 18.95
CA LEU A 289 -0.79 2.20 19.09
C LEU A 289 -0.41 1.02 19.99
N ALA A 290 -1.17 0.83 21.07
CA ALA A 290 -1.26 -0.47 21.71
C ALA A 290 -2.06 -1.41 20.76
N PRO A 291 -1.62 -2.66 20.57
CA PRO A 291 -2.32 -3.56 19.66
C PRO A 291 -3.72 -3.90 20.18
N ASP A 292 -4.70 -3.88 19.27
CA ASP A 292 -5.69 -4.97 19.23
C ASP A 292 -5.02 -6.06 18.39
N PRO A 293 -4.56 -7.18 18.96
CA PRO A 293 -4.07 -8.28 18.14
C PRO A 293 -5.18 -8.69 17.18
N LEU A 294 -4.83 -9.01 15.92
CA LEU A 294 -5.71 -9.84 15.09
C LEU A 294 -6.19 -10.99 15.98
N PRO A 295 -7.50 -11.16 16.17
CA PRO A 295 -7.98 -12.34 16.88
C PRO A 295 -7.37 -13.56 16.16
N PRO A 296 -6.95 -14.61 16.90
CA PRO A 296 -6.50 -15.84 16.26
C PRO A 296 -7.65 -16.34 15.38
N ASP A 297 -7.51 -16.09 14.09
CA ASP A 297 -8.63 -16.23 13.17
C ASP A 297 -8.95 -17.70 12.95
N PRO A 298 -10.24 -18.11 12.94
CA PRO A 298 -10.65 -19.49 12.72
C PRO A 298 -10.57 -19.93 11.25
N TRP A 299 -9.98 -19.12 10.35
CA TRP A 299 -9.96 -19.43 8.93
C TRP A 299 -8.94 -20.55 8.62
N PRO A 300 -9.33 -21.58 7.86
CA PRO A 300 -8.40 -22.62 7.44
C PRO A 300 -7.28 -22.03 6.58
N ALA A 301 -6.14 -22.70 6.56
CA ALA A 301 -5.03 -22.33 5.69
C ALA A 301 -5.51 -22.26 4.23
N ARG A 302 -5.12 -21.19 3.54
CA ARG A 302 -5.48 -20.99 2.13
C ARG A 302 -4.90 -22.12 1.28
N LYS A 303 -5.69 -22.65 0.36
CA LYS A 303 -5.21 -23.61 -0.65
C LYS A 303 -4.16 -22.94 -1.53
N LYS A 304 -2.96 -23.54 -1.57
CA LYS A 304 -1.84 -23.09 -2.41
C LYS A 304 -1.89 -23.83 -3.74
N SER A 305 -1.83 -23.11 -4.84
CA SER A 305 -1.82 -23.70 -6.18
C SER A 305 -0.95 -22.89 -7.14
N GLY A 306 -0.40 -23.58 -8.14
CA GLY A 306 0.46 -22.99 -9.17
C GLY A 306 1.95 -23.26 -8.94
N GLN A 307 2.70 -23.31 -10.05
CA GLN A 307 4.14 -23.53 -10.08
C GLN A 307 4.91 -22.32 -10.63
N THR A 308 4.22 -21.21 -10.89
CA THR A 308 4.85 -20.00 -11.44
C THR A 308 5.76 -19.35 -10.41
N ALA A 309 6.98 -19.02 -10.82
CA ALA A 309 7.92 -18.23 -10.04
C ALA A 309 7.26 -16.92 -9.57
N ALA A 310 7.49 -16.55 -8.31
CA ALA A 310 6.88 -15.36 -7.72
C ALA A 310 7.31 -14.09 -8.46
N SER A 311 8.60 -13.97 -8.79
CA SER A 311 9.15 -12.86 -9.59
C SER A 311 8.44 -12.68 -10.94
N VAL A 312 8.08 -13.76 -11.63
CA VAL A 312 7.33 -13.70 -12.90
C VAL A 312 5.96 -13.09 -12.71
N LEU A 313 5.19 -13.58 -11.72
CA LEU A 313 3.84 -13.06 -11.46
C LEU A 313 3.88 -11.59 -11.03
N ILE A 314 4.80 -11.24 -10.14
CA ILE A 314 4.99 -9.88 -9.64
C ILE A 314 5.31 -8.93 -10.81
N ARG A 315 6.34 -9.24 -11.61
CA ARG A 315 6.75 -8.38 -12.73
C ARG A 315 5.68 -8.28 -13.83
N ARG A 316 4.87 -9.33 -14.03
CA ARG A 316 3.82 -9.37 -15.07
C ARG A 316 2.46 -8.85 -14.61
N ARG A 317 2.24 -8.63 -13.30
CA ARG A 317 0.97 -8.09 -12.78
C ARG A 317 0.65 -6.75 -13.45
N ARG A 318 -0.53 -6.63 -14.05
CA ARG A 318 -1.04 -5.38 -14.61
C ARG A 318 -2.50 -5.19 -14.22
N SER A 319 -2.92 -3.94 -14.11
CA SER A 319 -4.34 -3.61 -13.99
C SER A 319 -4.99 -3.81 -15.34
N ALA A 320 -5.99 -4.70 -15.42
CA ALA A 320 -6.72 -4.95 -16.65
C ALA A 320 -7.43 -3.67 -17.11
N GLN A 321 -7.31 -3.34 -18.39
CA GLN A 321 -7.95 -2.14 -18.96
C GLN A 321 -9.38 -2.42 -19.44
N ARG A 322 -9.64 -3.66 -19.89
CA ARG A 322 -10.94 -4.14 -20.37
C ARG A 322 -11.06 -5.63 -20.08
N PHE A 323 -12.27 -6.07 -19.74
CA PHE A 323 -12.62 -7.48 -19.64
C PHE A 323 -13.54 -7.88 -20.80
N ASP A 324 -13.49 -9.14 -21.22
CA ASP A 324 -14.45 -9.67 -22.20
C ASP A 324 -15.84 -9.76 -21.55
N PRO A 325 -16.84 -9.00 -22.04
CA PRO A 325 -18.19 -8.98 -21.46
C PRO A 325 -18.93 -10.31 -21.66
N LYS A 326 -18.37 -11.29 -22.38
CA LYS A 326 -18.89 -12.65 -22.60
C LYS A 326 -18.22 -13.73 -21.76
N MET A 327 -17.18 -13.43 -20.98
CA MET A 327 -16.56 -14.41 -20.07
C MET A 327 -17.37 -14.67 -18.79
N VAL A 328 -17.57 -15.93 -18.43
CA VAL A 328 -18.15 -16.35 -17.13
C VAL A 328 -17.01 -16.89 -16.27
N MET A 329 -16.88 -16.39 -15.04
CA MET A 329 -15.88 -16.88 -14.09
C MET A 329 -16.37 -18.19 -13.45
N ALA A 330 -15.47 -19.17 -13.25
CA ALA A 330 -15.81 -20.37 -12.49
C ALA A 330 -16.05 -20.02 -11.00
N ALA A 331 -16.97 -20.71 -10.34
CA ALA A 331 -17.26 -20.48 -8.92
C ALA A 331 -16.02 -20.68 -8.04
N ASP A 332 -15.22 -21.71 -8.32
CA ASP A 332 -14.02 -22.02 -7.56
C ASP A 332 -12.97 -20.89 -7.63
N ASP A 333 -12.81 -20.28 -8.80
CA ASP A 333 -11.91 -19.12 -8.96
C ASP A 333 -12.44 -17.91 -8.18
N PHE A 334 -13.75 -17.65 -8.25
CA PHE A 334 -14.40 -16.59 -7.49
C PHE A 334 -14.21 -16.78 -5.98
N PHE A 335 -14.48 -17.99 -5.47
CA PHE A 335 -14.29 -18.31 -4.06
C PHE A 335 -12.82 -18.24 -3.65
N ALA A 336 -11.89 -18.65 -4.51
CA ALA A 336 -10.45 -18.53 -4.23
C ALA A 336 -9.99 -17.06 -4.13
N LEU A 337 -10.59 -16.15 -4.91
CA LEU A 337 -10.34 -14.71 -4.80
C LEU A 337 -10.91 -14.14 -3.50
N LEU A 338 -12.14 -14.50 -3.12
CA LEU A 338 -12.74 -14.06 -1.86
C LEU A 338 -12.01 -14.62 -0.64
N ASP A 339 -11.57 -15.86 -0.71
CA ASP A 339 -10.79 -16.51 0.34
C ASP A 339 -9.46 -15.79 0.59
N ALA A 340 -8.84 -15.22 -0.44
CA ALA A 340 -7.63 -14.41 -0.30
C ALA A 340 -7.84 -13.10 0.48
N LEU A 341 -9.09 -12.62 0.58
CA LEU A 341 -9.45 -11.42 1.34
C LEU A 341 -9.61 -11.68 2.84
N LEU A 342 -9.62 -12.95 3.28
CA LEU A 342 -9.76 -13.31 4.68
C LEU A 342 -8.47 -13.01 5.46
N PRO A 343 -8.55 -12.28 6.59
CA PRO A 343 -7.43 -11.62 7.27
C PRO A 343 -6.60 -12.55 8.17
N ARG A 344 -6.06 -13.63 7.59
CA ARG A 344 -5.26 -14.63 8.30
C ARG A 344 -3.99 -14.05 8.92
N SER A 345 -3.48 -14.68 9.98
CA SER A 345 -2.10 -14.48 10.47
C SER A 345 -1.04 -15.11 9.54
N ALA A 346 -1.15 -14.84 8.24
CA ALA A 346 -0.29 -15.37 7.19
C ALA A 346 -0.13 -14.33 6.07
N LEU A 347 0.87 -14.52 5.21
CA LEU A 347 1.13 -13.64 4.07
C LEU A 347 -0.12 -13.46 3.17
N PRO A 348 -0.51 -12.23 2.81
CA PRO A 348 0.17 -10.96 3.11
C PRO A 348 -0.38 -10.25 4.36
N TRP A 349 -1.41 -10.78 5.02
CA TRP A 349 -2.14 -10.11 6.11
C TRP A 349 -1.34 -10.06 7.43
N ASP A 350 -0.33 -10.91 7.59
CA ASP A 350 0.59 -10.92 8.74
C ASP A 350 1.33 -9.58 8.95
N VAL A 351 1.45 -8.74 7.91
CA VAL A 351 2.06 -7.40 8.01
C VAL A 351 1.12 -6.33 8.58
N TRP A 352 -0.19 -6.59 8.60
CA TRP A 352 -1.23 -5.64 9.05
C TRP A 352 -2.09 -6.25 10.17
N PRO A 353 -1.56 -6.32 11.41
CA PRO A 353 -2.15 -7.12 12.48
C PRO A 353 -3.32 -6.44 13.21
N PHE A 354 -4.08 -5.58 12.52
CA PHE A 354 -5.22 -4.87 13.10
C PHE A 354 -6.52 -5.62 12.83
N THR A 355 -7.46 -5.52 13.78
CA THR A 355 -8.82 -6.01 13.57
C THR A 355 -9.41 -5.43 12.27
N PRO A 356 -9.88 -6.28 11.34
CA PRO A 356 -10.44 -5.83 10.08
C PRO A 356 -11.65 -4.92 10.29
N ARG A 357 -11.61 -3.71 9.71
CA ARG A 357 -12.73 -2.74 9.71
C ARG A 357 -13.41 -2.58 8.35
N ILE A 358 -12.95 -3.34 7.35
CA ILE A 358 -13.47 -3.29 5.97
C ILE A 358 -14.13 -4.62 5.65
N HIS A 359 -15.35 -4.59 5.14
CA HIS A 359 -16.13 -5.77 4.75
C HIS A 359 -16.65 -5.60 3.31
N PRO A 360 -16.25 -6.44 2.35
CA PRO A 360 -16.66 -6.28 0.96
C PRO A 360 -18.17 -6.45 0.73
N ILE A 361 -18.74 -5.57 -0.08
CA ILE A 361 -20.02 -5.75 -0.76
C ILE A 361 -19.72 -5.92 -2.25
N LEU A 362 -20.25 -6.98 -2.85
CA LEU A 362 -19.90 -7.43 -4.19
C LEU A 362 -21.12 -7.39 -5.11
N PHE A 363 -20.96 -6.77 -6.27
CA PHE A 363 -21.88 -6.85 -7.38
C PHE A 363 -21.48 -8.05 -8.25
N VAL A 364 -22.18 -9.17 -8.09
CA VAL A 364 -21.89 -10.41 -8.81
C VAL A 364 -22.79 -10.47 -10.03
N HIS A 365 -22.20 -10.61 -11.22
CA HIS A 365 -22.94 -10.65 -12.48
C HIS A 365 -22.87 -12.00 -13.19
N ARG A 366 -21.66 -12.55 -13.34
CA ARG A 366 -21.37 -13.69 -14.24
C ARG A 366 -20.38 -14.66 -13.62
N VAL A 367 -20.84 -15.35 -12.59
CA VAL A 367 -20.12 -16.46 -11.94
C VAL A 367 -20.95 -17.73 -12.10
N SER A 368 -20.34 -18.79 -12.62
CA SER A 368 -21.02 -20.06 -12.88
C SER A 368 -21.65 -20.59 -11.59
N GLY A 369 -22.89 -21.05 -11.65
CA GLY A 369 -23.60 -21.60 -10.48
C GLY A 369 -24.02 -20.59 -9.40
N LEU A 370 -23.78 -19.28 -9.60
CA LEU A 370 -24.26 -18.22 -8.72
C LEU A 370 -25.28 -17.33 -9.45
N SER A 371 -26.33 -16.93 -8.74
CA SER A 371 -27.26 -15.91 -9.22
C SER A 371 -26.57 -14.55 -9.34
N SER A 372 -26.89 -13.76 -10.36
CA SER A 372 -26.56 -12.34 -10.36
C SER A 372 -27.19 -11.64 -9.15
N GLY A 373 -26.47 -10.71 -8.53
CA GLY A 373 -26.99 -10.02 -7.35
C GLY A 373 -25.94 -9.31 -6.50
N LEU A 374 -26.36 -8.91 -5.30
CA LEU A 374 -25.50 -8.33 -4.27
C LEU A 374 -25.10 -9.39 -3.25
N TYR A 375 -23.83 -9.39 -2.88
CA TYR A 375 -23.28 -10.30 -1.90
C TYR A 375 -22.46 -9.52 -0.86
N ALA A 376 -22.45 -9.98 0.38
CA ALA A 376 -21.62 -9.45 1.46
C ALA A 376 -20.61 -10.49 1.93
N LEU A 377 -19.39 -10.05 2.23
CA LEU A 377 -18.34 -10.83 2.86
C LEU A 377 -17.93 -10.18 4.20
N PRO A 378 -18.68 -10.42 5.30
CA PRO A 378 -18.21 -10.06 6.63
C PRO A 378 -16.88 -10.76 6.93
N ARG A 379 -15.89 -10.00 7.41
CA ARG A 379 -14.52 -10.51 7.65
C ARG A 379 -14.18 -10.66 9.12
N THR A 380 -15.15 -10.42 10.00
CA THR A 380 -15.07 -10.56 11.46
C THR A 380 -16.42 -11.06 11.96
N ALA A 381 -16.45 -11.62 13.18
CA ALA A 381 -17.69 -12.03 13.83
C ALA A 381 -18.68 -10.85 13.96
N GLU A 382 -18.18 -9.68 14.35
CA GLU A 382 -18.98 -8.45 14.50
C GLU A 382 -19.38 -7.78 13.17
N GLY A 383 -18.64 -8.05 12.09
CA GLY A 383 -18.88 -7.42 10.79
C GLY A 383 -20.26 -7.75 10.20
N GLY A 384 -20.77 -8.96 10.46
CA GLY A 384 -22.10 -9.38 10.00
C GLY A 384 -23.23 -8.56 10.64
N PRO A 385 -23.33 -8.54 11.99
CA PRO A 385 -24.26 -7.69 12.71
C PRO A 385 -24.18 -6.21 12.33
N VAL A 386 -22.97 -5.64 12.27
CA VAL A 386 -22.77 -4.23 11.91
C VAL A 386 -23.32 -3.92 10.51
N LEU A 387 -23.02 -4.76 9.52
CA LEU A 387 -23.54 -4.55 8.18
C LEU A 387 -25.07 -4.74 8.10
N ARG A 388 -25.67 -5.68 8.83
CA ARG A 388 -27.13 -5.85 8.89
C ARG A 388 -27.84 -4.62 9.41
N MET A 389 -27.25 -3.94 10.38
CA MET A 389 -27.79 -2.70 10.95
C MET A 389 -27.60 -1.51 10.01
N ALA A 390 -26.50 -1.46 9.26
CA ALA A 390 -26.16 -0.33 8.39
C ALA A 390 -26.77 -0.39 6.98
N LEU A 391 -27.13 -1.59 6.50
CA LEU A 391 -27.66 -1.81 5.16
C LEU A 391 -29.19 -1.86 5.16
N ASN A 392 -29.79 -1.95 3.96
CA ASN A 392 -31.24 -2.05 3.80
C ASN A 392 -31.79 -3.25 4.60
N PRO A 393 -32.78 -3.05 5.49
CA PRO A 393 -33.36 -4.12 6.31
C PRO A 393 -34.03 -5.23 5.50
N ASP A 394 -34.42 -4.95 4.25
CA ASP A 394 -35.09 -5.91 3.36
C ASP A 394 -34.11 -6.89 2.67
N PHE A 395 -32.80 -6.74 2.85
CA PHE A 395 -31.83 -7.69 2.30
C PHE A 395 -31.99 -9.08 2.92
N SER A 396 -31.86 -10.13 2.10
CA SER A 396 -32.19 -11.51 2.50
C SER A 396 -31.13 -12.16 3.40
N TRP A 397 -29.86 -11.79 3.23
CA TRP A 397 -28.72 -12.32 3.98
C TRP A 397 -28.59 -13.86 3.97
N GLU A 398 -28.97 -14.48 2.86
CA GLU A 398 -28.97 -15.93 2.69
C GLU A 398 -27.55 -16.49 2.61
N ALA A 399 -27.33 -17.69 3.16
CA ALA A 399 -26.09 -18.42 2.97
C ALA A 399 -25.95 -18.87 1.50
N VAL A 400 -24.73 -18.80 0.96
CA VAL A 400 -24.43 -19.33 -0.38
C VAL A 400 -24.05 -20.81 -0.24
N ALA A 401 -24.99 -21.72 -0.51
CA ALA A 401 -24.82 -23.16 -0.26
C ALA A 401 -23.63 -23.80 -1.00
N THR A 402 -23.25 -23.25 -2.15
CA THR A 402 -22.12 -23.72 -2.96
C THR A 402 -20.76 -23.15 -2.51
N ALA A 403 -20.73 -22.18 -1.61
CA ALA A 403 -19.49 -21.62 -1.10
C ALA A 403 -18.82 -22.56 -0.09
N PRO A 404 -17.48 -22.56 0.02
CA PRO A 404 -16.78 -23.26 1.09
C PRO A 404 -17.33 -22.89 2.48
N THR A 405 -17.43 -23.86 3.38
CA THR A 405 -18.09 -23.69 4.68
C THR A 405 -17.47 -22.60 5.56
N HIS A 406 -16.16 -22.39 5.43
CA HIS A 406 -15.44 -21.35 6.17
C HIS A 406 -15.58 -19.95 5.55
N LEU A 407 -16.08 -19.82 4.31
CA LEU A 407 -16.21 -18.54 3.63
C LEU A 407 -17.55 -17.89 4.04
N PRO A 408 -17.55 -16.76 4.77
CA PRO A 408 -18.76 -16.16 5.32
C PRO A 408 -19.57 -15.37 4.27
N LEU A 409 -19.72 -15.88 3.06
CA LEU A 409 -20.39 -15.20 1.96
C LEU A 409 -21.92 -15.24 2.14
N ARG A 410 -22.57 -14.07 2.08
CA ARG A 410 -24.02 -13.92 2.20
C ARG A 410 -24.60 -13.27 0.95
N ARG A 411 -25.65 -13.82 0.36
CA ARG A 411 -26.42 -13.16 -0.70
C ARG A 411 -27.40 -12.17 -0.05
N LEU A 412 -27.34 -10.91 -0.46
CA LEU A 412 -28.21 -9.84 0.03
C LEU A 412 -29.43 -9.63 -0.86
N TYR A 413 -29.21 -9.74 -2.17
CA TYR A 413 -30.23 -9.51 -3.20
C TYR A 413 -29.91 -10.35 -4.43
N SER A 414 -30.95 -10.86 -5.10
CA SER A 414 -30.84 -11.60 -6.36
C SER A 414 -31.54 -10.83 -7.47
N GLY A 415 -30.83 -10.53 -8.56
CA GLY A 415 -31.34 -9.75 -9.68
C GLY A 415 -30.22 -9.16 -10.54
N ASP A 416 -30.60 -8.50 -11.63
CA ASP A 416 -29.64 -7.77 -12.46
C ASP A 416 -29.23 -6.46 -11.78
N VAL A 417 -27.98 -6.40 -11.31
CA VAL A 417 -27.44 -5.24 -10.59
C VAL A 417 -26.46 -4.42 -11.44
N ARG A 418 -26.39 -4.66 -12.76
CA ARG A 418 -25.45 -3.96 -13.67
C ARG A 418 -25.74 -2.47 -13.77
N SER A 419 -27.01 -2.08 -13.89
CA SER A 419 -27.39 -0.67 -13.96
C SER A 419 -27.03 0.07 -12.68
N ILE A 420 -27.27 -0.56 -11.52
CA ILE A 420 -26.92 -0.02 -10.20
C ILE A 420 -25.40 0.12 -10.06
N ALA A 421 -24.65 -0.93 -10.38
CA ALA A 421 -23.18 -0.91 -10.34
C ALA A 421 -22.62 0.22 -11.21
N ARG A 422 -23.10 0.33 -12.46
CA ARG A 422 -22.69 1.40 -13.38
C ARG A 422 -22.97 2.78 -12.80
N THR A 423 -24.15 3.01 -12.22
CA THR A 423 -24.49 4.31 -11.62
C THR A 423 -23.59 4.64 -10.42
N LEU A 424 -23.32 3.67 -9.53
CA LEU A 424 -22.42 3.87 -8.38
C LEU A 424 -20.97 4.10 -8.79
N SER A 425 -20.56 3.54 -9.92
CA SER A 425 -19.23 3.73 -10.52
C SER A 425 -19.15 4.94 -11.46
N CYS A 426 -20.02 5.95 -11.29
CA CYS A 426 -20.00 7.18 -12.11
C CYS A 426 -20.12 6.91 -13.63
N HIS A 427 -20.90 5.90 -14.00
CA HIS A 427 -21.08 5.42 -15.38
C HIS A 427 -19.82 4.90 -16.08
N GLN A 428 -18.76 4.60 -15.32
CA GLN A 428 -17.54 3.95 -15.80
C GLN A 428 -17.73 2.45 -16.03
#